data_AF-A0A8H7NAY2-F1
#
_entry.id   AF-A0A8H7NAY2-F1
#
_cell.length_a   1.000
_cell.length_b   1.000
_cell.length_c   1.000
_cell.angle_alpha   90.00
_cell.angle_beta   90.00
_cell.angle_gamma   90.00
#
_symmetry.space_group_name_H-M   'P 1'
#
loop_
_entity.id
_entity.type
_entity.pdbx_description
1 polymer ?
#
loop_
_entity_poly.entity_id
_entity_poly.type
_entity_poly.pdbx_seq_one_letter_code
_entity_poly.pdbx_strand_id
1 'polypeptide(L)'
;MELNSTLPSSAGITMFNLERQGGSWVPVAVVGVLGYLTLCRALRFRHIKALQAQLNYPDRASLSRMTVHDAQKIINFLYYQEFPLFYDLSLRFALFKTYSVTNVARVLATSSDLSRLDVAGKRYEDTSILYTCFARYQPDTEAFLKAVARMNYLHAPYIKAGKILNKDLLYVLYASMGEPVQFLRMFEWRPLTDMEVAGLGTLWKHVGDLMGIDFKAELGKDQWTDGIDFMDDVRVWARAYEDEFMQPNDHVQQVGNVTMDLLLVSHPKFARPLAYQGVLVILGDRMRHAFRFPEPGVGITCLTYTLLLLRAFSLRHLCLPRFFTSEALSDPDPKTGRIHHYRYMREPWYNPPTFWTRWNPEALITWVTGGLIPSSGAEWKPEGFLYEDIGPRSKMGKGIDEVSNTAADLATKSHVSTRPFIGPAVS
;
A
#
# COMPACT_ATOMS: atom_id res chain seq x y z
N MET A 1 54.34 36.46 -87.55
CA MET A 1 53.47 35.32 -87.85
C MET A 1 52.39 35.31 -86.80
N GLU A 2 51.22 35.78 -87.18
CA GLU A 2 50.00 35.85 -86.37
C GLU A 2 49.58 34.46 -85.91
N LEU A 3 48.98 34.38 -84.73
CA LEU A 3 47.66 33.77 -84.56
C LEU A 3 47.07 34.17 -83.21
N ASN A 4 46.10 35.07 -83.31
CA ASN A 4 45.01 35.26 -82.35
C ASN A 4 44.29 33.91 -82.10
N SER A 5 43.79 33.70 -80.88
CA SER A 5 42.36 33.82 -80.56
C SER A 5 41.87 32.83 -79.48
N THR A 6 41.07 33.38 -78.58
CA THR A 6 39.94 32.76 -77.86
C THR A 6 40.21 31.65 -76.84
N LEU A 7 40.22 32.09 -75.57
CA LEU A 7 39.79 31.31 -74.41
C LEU A 7 38.31 30.89 -74.56
N PRO A 8 37.94 29.61 -74.36
CA PRO A 8 36.56 29.23 -74.09
C PRO A 8 36.27 29.48 -72.60
N SER A 9 35.23 30.26 -72.37
CA SER A 9 34.56 30.43 -71.09
C SER A 9 33.84 29.14 -70.65
N SER A 10 33.64 29.04 -69.34
CA SER A 10 32.59 28.28 -68.66
C SER A 10 32.57 26.76 -68.87
N ALA A 11 33.31 26.06 -68.02
CA ALA A 11 32.81 24.83 -67.42
C ALA A 11 32.90 25.00 -65.90
N GLY A 12 31.82 25.53 -65.32
CA GLY A 12 31.67 25.61 -63.88
C GLY A 12 31.72 24.19 -63.31
N ILE A 13 32.83 23.85 -62.67
CA ILE A 13 32.84 22.81 -61.66
C ILE A 13 32.09 23.43 -60.49
N THR A 14 30.77 23.33 -60.53
CA THR A 14 29.92 23.53 -59.36
C THR A 14 30.35 22.42 -58.40
N MET A 15 31.31 22.72 -57.51
CA MET A 15 31.39 21.99 -56.26
C MET A 15 29.96 22.04 -55.71
N PHE A 16 29.30 20.89 -55.68
CA PHE A 16 28.13 20.68 -54.86
C PHE A 16 28.61 20.93 -53.42
N ASN A 17 28.56 22.20 -53.02
CA ASN A 17 28.38 22.59 -51.63
C ASN A 17 27.04 21.97 -51.25
N LEU A 18 27.09 20.71 -50.81
CA LEU A 18 26.17 20.19 -49.83
C LEU A 18 26.44 20.99 -48.56
N GLU A 19 26.01 22.25 -48.56
CA GLU A 19 25.61 22.90 -47.32
C GLU A 19 24.65 21.92 -46.67
N ARG A 20 25.08 21.31 -45.57
CA ARG A 20 24.18 20.64 -44.64
C ARG A 20 23.19 21.70 -44.18
N GLN A 21 22.12 21.89 -44.95
CA GLN A 21 20.84 22.37 -44.42
C GLN A 21 20.25 21.23 -43.58
N GLY A 22 20.96 20.85 -42.52
CA GLY A 22 20.40 20.05 -41.46
C GLY A 22 19.38 20.94 -40.77
N GLY A 23 18.12 20.83 -41.15
CA GLY A 23 17.02 21.53 -40.49
C GLY A 23 17.19 21.38 -38.98
N SER A 24 17.17 22.49 -38.25
CA SER A 24 17.36 22.47 -36.81
C SER A 24 16.34 21.53 -36.20
N TRP A 25 16.79 20.45 -35.55
CA TRP A 25 15.92 19.49 -34.86
C TRP A 25 15.40 20.07 -33.54
N VAL A 26 15.94 21.21 -33.10
CA VAL A 26 15.63 21.86 -31.83
C VAL A 26 14.16 22.28 -31.73
N PRO A 27 13.53 22.96 -32.72
CA PRO A 27 12.11 23.29 -32.64
C PRO A 27 11.21 22.05 -32.59
N VAL A 28 11.55 20.99 -33.33
CA VAL A 28 10.80 19.72 -33.31
C VAL A 28 10.88 19.07 -31.93
N ALA A 29 12.07 19.03 -31.33
CA ALA A 29 12.26 18.52 -29.97
C ALA A 29 11.53 19.35 -28.91
N VAL A 30 11.58 20.68 -29.02
CA VAL A 30 10.86 21.58 -28.09
C VAL A 30 9.35 21.37 -28.19
N VAL A 31 8.79 21.31 -29.40
CA VAL A 31 7.36 21.02 -29.62
C VAL A 31 7.00 19.64 -29.08
N GLY A 32 7.84 18.63 -29.31
CA GLY A 32 7.65 17.28 -28.78
C GLY A 32 7.61 17.23 -27.25
N VAL A 33 8.57 17.89 -26.58
CA VAL A 33 8.63 17.95 -25.11
C VAL A 33 7.42 18.72 -24.55
N LEU A 34 7.10 19.90 -25.08
CA LEU A 34 5.95 20.69 -24.63
C LEU A 34 4.63 19.95 -24.85
N GLY A 35 4.49 19.28 -26.00
CA GLY A 35 3.34 18.43 -26.31
C GLY A 35 3.20 17.28 -25.32
N TYR A 36 4.30 16.57 -25.02
CA TYR A 36 4.31 15.49 -24.03
C TYR A 36 3.96 15.98 -22.62
N LEU A 37 4.57 17.07 -22.15
CA LEU A 37 4.25 17.64 -20.84
C LEU A 37 2.79 18.10 -20.73
N THR A 38 2.24 18.64 -21.82
CA THR A 38 0.81 19.01 -21.90
C THR A 38 -0.08 17.77 -21.81
N LEU A 39 0.28 16.69 -22.51
CA LEU A 39 -0.43 15.42 -22.44
C LEU A 39 -0.39 14.82 -21.03
N CYS A 40 0.78 14.79 -20.39
CA CYS A 40 0.94 14.37 -19.00
C CYS A 40 0.01 15.16 -18.08
N ARG A 41 0.02 16.50 -18.18
CA ARG A 41 -0.82 17.37 -17.36
C ARG A 41 -2.32 17.16 -17.61
N ALA A 42 -2.73 16.99 -18.86
CA ALA A 42 -4.13 16.79 -19.23
C ALA A 42 -4.68 15.46 -18.69
N LEU A 43 -3.87 14.40 -18.72
CA LEU A 43 -4.30 13.06 -18.29
C LEU A 43 -4.10 12.80 -16.79
N ARG A 44 -3.15 13.46 -16.11
CA ARG A 44 -2.74 13.20 -14.72
C ARG A 44 -3.91 13.11 -13.72
N PHE A 45 -4.90 13.98 -13.85
CA PHE A 45 -6.05 14.06 -12.93
C PHE A 45 -7.33 13.41 -13.50
N ARG A 46 -7.26 12.75 -14.66
CA ARG A 46 -8.45 12.22 -15.33
C ARG A 46 -9.16 11.16 -14.49
N HIS A 47 -8.41 10.23 -13.88
CA HIS A 47 -9.03 9.14 -13.12
C HIS A 47 -9.71 9.63 -11.84
N ILE A 48 -9.04 10.48 -11.04
CA ILE A 48 -9.64 11.03 -9.83
C ILE A 48 -10.87 11.90 -10.15
N LYS A 49 -10.83 12.72 -11.21
CA LYS A 49 -12.00 13.49 -11.65
C LYS A 49 -13.15 12.59 -12.10
N ALA A 50 -12.85 11.50 -12.81
CA ALA A 50 -13.86 10.53 -13.22
C ALA A 50 -14.49 9.83 -12.01
N LEU A 51 -13.69 9.42 -11.02
CA LEU A 51 -14.18 8.82 -9.78
C LEU A 51 -15.06 9.80 -8.98
N GLN A 52 -14.61 11.05 -8.81
CA GLN A 52 -15.38 12.09 -8.12
C GLN A 52 -16.71 12.38 -8.82
N ALA A 53 -16.71 12.43 -10.15
CA ALA A 53 -17.94 12.60 -10.93
C ALA A 53 -18.88 11.39 -10.82
N GLN A 54 -18.33 10.18 -10.81
CA GLN A 54 -19.09 8.94 -10.68
C GLN A 54 -19.77 8.80 -9.30
N LEU A 55 -19.02 9.07 -8.23
CA LEU A 55 -19.50 8.92 -6.86
C LEU A 55 -20.30 10.14 -6.37
N ASN A 56 -20.08 11.30 -7.01
CA ASN A 56 -20.81 12.53 -6.81
C ASN A 56 -20.89 12.97 -5.34
N TYR A 57 -19.75 13.18 -4.68
CA TYR A 57 -19.63 13.81 -3.37
C TYR A 57 -19.10 15.25 -3.53
N PRO A 58 -19.96 16.24 -3.87
CA PRO A 58 -19.52 17.57 -4.32
C PRO A 58 -18.89 18.42 -3.21
N ASP A 59 -19.22 18.16 -1.95
CA ASP A 59 -18.80 18.94 -0.80
C ASP A 59 -18.62 18.10 0.47
N ARG A 60 -18.09 18.74 1.52
CA ARG A 60 -17.80 18.13 2.82
C ARG A 60 -19.05 17.52 3.48
N ALA A 61 -20.20 18.18 3.38
CA ALA A 61 -21.45 17.74 4.01
C ALA A 61 -21.99 16.47 3.35
N SER A 62 -21.80 16.36 2.03
CA SER A 62 -22.19 15.19 1.26
C SER A 62 -21.47 13.91 1.68
N LEU A 63 -20.29 14.00 2.33
CA LEU A 63 -19.52 12.83 2.78
C LEU A 63 -20.24 12.04 3.90
N SER A 64 -21.16 12.67 4.63
CA SER A 64 -21.98 11.98 5.65
C SER A 64 -22.77 10.80 5.10
N ARG A 65 -23.25 10.89 3.85
CA ARG A 65 -24.02 9.82 3.20
C ARG A 65 -23.16 8.76 2.52
N MET A 66 -21.83 8.80 2.70
CA MET A 66 -20.92 7.85 2.08
C MET A 66 -21.26 6.42 2.48
N THR A 67 -21.47 5.58 1.48
CA THR A 67 -21.71 4.16 1.73
C THR A 67 -20.41 3.40 1.93
N VAL A 68 -20.45 2.30 2.67
CA VAL A 68 -19.26 1.42 2.80
C VAL A 68 -18.83 0.87 1.43
N HIS A 69 -19.78 0.65 0.52
CA HIS A 69 -19.51 0.20 -0.85
C HIS A 69 -18.77 1.27 -1.69
N ASP A 70 -19.11 2.55 -1.52
CA ASP A 70 -18.37 3.64 -2.18
C ASP A 70 -17.00 3.85 -1.54
N ALA A 71 -16.91 3.75 -0.20
CA ALA A 71 -15.64 3.79 0.52
C ALA A 71 -14.68 2.69 0.04
N GLN A 72 -15.19 1.47 -0.15
CA GLN A 72 -14.43 0.36 -0.71
C GLN A 72 -13.98 0.64 -2.15
N LYS A 73 -14.87 1.14 -3.02
CA LYS A 73 -14.49 1.53 -4.40
C LYS A 73 -13.36 2.57 -4.41
N ILE A 74 -13.40 3.54 -3.49
CA ILE A 74 -12.37 4.56 -3.37
C ILE A 74 -11.03 3.92 -2.97
N ILE A 75 -11.03 3.03 -1.98
CA ILE A 75 -9.80 2.35 -1.53
C ILE A 75 -9.28 1.40 -2.62
N ASN A 76 -10.14 0.71 -3.33
CA ASN A 76 -9.78 -0.09 -4.50
C ASN A 76 -9.06 0.78 -5.54
N PHE A 77 -9.62 1.94 -5.87
CA PHE A 77 -8.99 2.91 -6.77
C PHE A 77 -7.61 3.35 -6.28
N LEU A 78 -7.46 3.68 -4.99
CA LEU A 78 -6.16 4.06 -4.41
C LEU A 78 -5.12 2.93 -4.51
N TYR A 79 -5.54 1.69 -4.19
CA TYR A 79 -4.67 0.52 -4.09
C TYR A 79 -4.28 -0.11 -5.44
N TYR A 80 -5.20 -0.10 -6.41
CA TYR A 80 -5.02 -0.79 -7.70
C TYR A 80 -4.70 0.16 -8.85
N GLN A 81 -5.13 1.43 -8.79
CA GLN A 81 -5.00 2.36 -9.91
C GLN A 81 -4.07 3.54 -9.61
N GLU A 82 -4.35 4.29 -8.54
CA GLU A 82 -3.72 5.60 -8.33
C GLU A 82 -2.33 5.51 -7.68
N PHE A 83 -2.23 4.85 -6.52
CA PHE A 83 -1.00 4.75 -5.73
C PHE A 83 -0.58 3.30 -5.37
N PRO A 84 -0.60 2.31 -6.28
CA PRO A 84 -0.39 0.91 -5.89
C PRO A 84 0.83 0.62 -5.02
N LEU A 85 1.98 1.19 -5.41
CA LEU A 85 3.25 0.96 -4.71
C LEU A 85 3.29 1.66 -3.34
N PHE A 86 2.88 2.93 -3.25
CA PHE A 86 3.03 3.70 -2.02
C PHE A 86 1.86 3.54 -1.07
N TYR A 87 0.68 3.14 -1.56
CA TYR A 87 -0.39 2.70 -0.69
C TYR A 87 0.02 1.40 0.02
N ASP A 88 0.51 0.40 -0.72
CA ASP A 88 1.07 -0.82 -0.12
C ASP A 88 2.23 -0.48 0.85
N LEU A 89 3.22 0.31 0.43
CA LEU A 89 4.31 0.74 1.31
C LEU A 89 3.82 1.47 2.58
N SER A 90 2.77 2.27 2.48
CA SER A 90 2.18 2.96 3.64
C SER A 90 1.54 2.00 4.64
N LEU A 91 0.92 0.90 4.17
CA LEU A 91 0.40 -0.14 5.06
C LEU A 91 1.53 -0.94 5.71
N ARG A 92 2.62 -1.19 4.97
CA ARG A 92 3.83 -1.82 5.53
C ARG A 92 4.46 -0.95 6.61
N PHE A 93 4.50 0.36 6.37
CA PHE A 93 4.91 1.34 7.38
C PHE A 93 3.97 1.33 8.59
N ALA A 94 2.65 1.31 8.37
CA ALA A 94 1.65 1.21 9.44
C ALA A 94 1.86 -0.02 10.32
N LEU A 95 2.09 -1.19 9.71
CA LEU A 95 2.42 -2.42 10.44
C LEU A 95 3.68 -2.23 11.29
N PHE A 96 4.76 -1.69 10.71
CA PHE A 96 5.98 -1.46 11.45
C PHE A 96 5.75 -0.46 12.61
N LYS A 97 4.93 0.57 12.40
CA LYS A 97 4.53 1.50 13.45
C LYS A 97 3.83 0.81 14.60
N THR A 98 2.91 -0.12 14.35
CA THR A 98 2.27 -0.88 15.42
C THR A 98 3.25 -1.72 16.25
N TYR A 99 4.37 -2.16 15.66
CA TYR A 99 5.40 -2.93 16.37
C TYR A 99 6.22 -2.08 17.34
N SER A 100 6.15 -0.75 17.22
CA SER A 100 6.78 0.18 18.16
C SER A 100 5.96 0.44 19.43
N VAL A 101 4.77 -0.13 19.53
CA VAL A 101 3.89 -0.02 20.70
C VAL A 101 4.07 -1.20 21.64
N THR A 102 4.28 -0.91 22.93
CA THR A 102 4.69 -1.88 23.95
C THR A 102 3.78 -3.10 24.07
N ASN A 103 2.45 -2.92 24.12
CA ASN A 103 1.51 -4.05 24.25
C ASN A 103 1.54 -4.97 23.03
N VAL A 104 1.49 -4.36 21.83
CA VAL A 104 1.55 -5.08 20.56
C VAL A 104 2.88 -5.82 20.42
N ALA A 105 3.99 -5.14 20.67
CA ALA A 105 5.33 -5.73 20.62
C ALA A 105 5.48 -6.92 21.56
N ARG A 106 4.90 -6.87 22.78
CA ARG A 106 4.93 -7.99 23.72
C ARG A 106 4.23 -9.23 23.16
N VAL A 107 3.06 -9.06 22.53
CA VAL A 107 2.35 -10.19 21.89
C VAL A 107 3.19 -10.76 20.75
N LEU A 108 3.75 -9.89 19.90
CA LEU A 108 4.54 -10.30 18.75
C LEU A 108 5.84 -11.00 19.16
N ALA A 109 6.58 -10.44 20.11
CA ALA A 109 7.84 -10.98 20.60
C ALA A 109 7.69 -12.36 21.24
N THR A 110 6.57 -12.62 21.92
CA THR A 110 6.38 -13.84 22.72
C THR A 110 5.64 -14.95 21.99
N SER A 111 4.78 -14.60 21.03
CA SER A 111 3.79 -15.55 20.50
C SER A 111 3.65 -15.52 18.98
N SER A 112 4.36 -14.62 18.27
CA SER A 112 4.25 -14.50 16.82
C SER A 112 5.49 -14.99 16.08
N ASP A 113 5.27 -15.52 14.87
CA ASP A 113 6.32 -15.82 13.90
C ASP A 113 7.12 -14.56 13.52
N LEU A 114 6.60 -13.33 13.74
CA LEU A 114 7.34 -12.08 13.56
C LEU A 114 8.50 -11.87 14.55
N SER A 115 8.62 -12.71 15.59
CA SER A 115 9.78 -12.72 16.49
C SER A 115 10.99 -13.45 15.91
N ARG A 116 10.84 -14.08 14.73
CA ARG A 116 11.83 -15.00 14.14
C ARG A 116 11.95 -14.80 12.63
N LEU A 117 13.14 -14.40 12.18
CA LEU A 117 13.39 -14.06 10.78
C LEU A 117 13.11 -15.22 9.79
N ASP A 118 13.34 -16.46 10.20
CA ASP A 118 13.19 -17.66 9.34
C ASP A 118 11.73 -17.99 8.99
N VAL A 119 10.76 -17.50 9.77
CA VAL A 119 9.33 -17.75 9.58
C VAL A 119 8.48 -16.48 9.46
N ALA A 120 9.07 -15.31 9.72
CA ALA A 120 8.38 -14.01 9.67
C ALA A 120 7.83 -13.67 8.28
N GLY A 121 8.46 -14.15 7.20
CA GLY A 121 8.05 -13.87 5.82
C GLY A 121 6.60 -14.26 5.53
N LYS A 122 6.18 -15.47 5.92
CA LYS A 122 4.77 -15.90 5.78
C LYS A 122 3.82 -15.03 6.60
N ARG A 123 4.15 -14.75 7.85
CA ARG A 123 3.29 -13.96 8.76
C ARG A 123 3.07 -12.55 8.22
N TYR A 124 4.09 -11.97 7.60
CA TYR A 124 4.00 -10.71 6.90
C TYR A 124 3.08 -10.81 5.69
N GLU A 125 3.30 -11.80 4.82
CA GLU A 125 2.49 -12.00 3.63
C GLU A 125 1.00 -12.20 3.94
N ASP A 126 0.70 -13.05 4.91
CA ASP A 126 -0.67 -13.32 5.37
C ASP A 126 -1.38 -12.05 5.83
N THR A 127 -0.63 -11.12 6.42
CA THR A 127 -1.16 -9.80 6.81
C THR A 127 -1.50 -8.99 5.57
N SER A 128 -0.56 -8.88 4.62
CA SER A 128 -0.73 -8.14 3.36
C SER A 128 -1.93 -8.63 2.55
N ILE A 129 -2.19 -9.95 2.56
CA ILE A 129 -3.35 -10.56 1.90
C ILE A 129 -4.65 -10.05 2.53
N LEU A 130 -4.77 -10.01 3.86
CA LEU A 130 -5.98 -9.51 4.53
C LEU A 130 -6.27 -8.05 4.16
N TYR A 131 -5.26 -7.18 4.17
CA TYR A 131 -5.40 -5.79 3.71
C TYR A 131 -5.85 -5.72 2.23
N THR A 132 -5.26 -6.57 1.39
CA THR A 132 -5.60 -6.63 -0.03
C THR A 132 -7.03 -7.11 -0.25
N CYS A 133 -7.52 -8.07 0.56
CA CYS A 133 -8.92 -8.49 0.55
C CYS A 133 -9.86 -7.33 0.86
N PHE A 134 -9.55 -6.50 1.87
CA PHE A 134 -10.37 -5.34 2.21
C PHE A 134 -10.37 -4.29 1.10
N ALA A 135 -9.26 -4.12 0.38
CA ALA A 135 -9.16 -3.23 -0.77
C ALA A 135 -9.78 -3.81 -2.07
N ARG A 136 -9.95 -5.13 -2.17
CA ARG A 136 -10.42 -5.80 -3.40
C ARG A 136 -11.91 -6.08 -3.44
N TYR A 137 -12.46 -6.56 -2.32
CA TYR A 137 -13.80 -7.14 -2.26
C TYR A 137 -14.79 -6.16 -1.63
N GLN A 138 -16.03 -6.17 -2.12
CA GLN A 138 -17.11 -5.37 -1.55
C GLN A 138 -17.46 -5.88 -0.14
N PRO A 139 -17.86 -4.97 0.78
CA PRO A 139 -17.94 -5.25 2.23
C PRO A 139 -18.96 -6.33 2.63
N ASP A 140 -19.95 -6.58 1.78
CA ASP A 140 -21.02 -7.57 1.97
C ASP A 140 -20.77 -8.90 1.28
N THR A 141 -19.66 -9.03 0.54
CA THR A 141 -19.32 -10.28 -0.15
C THR A 141 -18.73 -11.31 0.80
N GLU A 142 -18.99 -12.58 0.51
CA GLU A 142 -18.43 -13.71 1.27
C GLU A 142 -16.91 -13.63 1.39
N ALA A 143 -16.22 -13.18 0.33
CA ALA A 143 -14.77 -13.00 0.31
C ALA A 143 -14.29 -11.97 1.37
N PHE A 144 -14.92 -10.80 1.43
CA PHE A 144 -14.58 -9.78 2.42
C PHE A 144 -14.87 -10.29 3.85
N LEU A 145 -16.03 -10.88 4.06
CA LEU A 145 -16.46 -11.36 5.38
C LEU A 145 -15.62 -12.54 5.86
N LYS A 146 -15.18 -13.44 4.98
CA LYS A 146 -14.22 -14.51 5.30
C LYS A 146 -12.84 -13.95 5.68
N ALA A 147 -12.38 -12.87 5.04
CA ALA A 147 -11.13 -12.22 5.45
C ALA A 147 -11.23 -11.66 6.87
N VAL A 148 -12.33 -10.95 7.19
CA VAL A 148 -12.56 -10.42 8.54
C VAL A 148 -12.73 -11.54 9.56
N ALA A 149 -13.53 -12.57 9.26
CA ALA A 149 -13.73 -13.72 10.12
C ALA A 149 -12.42 -14.48 10.39
N ARG A 150 -11.56 -14.64 9.37
CA ARG A 150 -10.25 -15.27 9.54
C ARG A 150 -9.34 -14.45 10.44
N MET A 151 -9.31 -13.13 10.27
CA MET A 151 -8.57 -12.23 11.14
C MET A 151 -9.07 -12.35 12.59
N ASN A 152 -10.39 -12.29 12.80
CA ASN A 152 -11.01 -12.42 14.13
C ASN A 152 -10.66 -13.77 14.78
N TYR A 153 -10.73 -14.87 14.04
CA TYR A 153 -10.30 -16.20 14.50
C TYR A 153 -8.85 -16.23 14.97
N LEU A 154 -7.93 -15.58 14.22
CA LEU A 154 -6.51 -15.54 14.58
C LEU A 154 -6.24 -14.65 15.82
N HIS A 155 -7.04 -13.60 16.03
CA HIS A 155 -6.93 -12.74 17.21
C HIS A 155 -7.63 -13.29 18.45
N ALA A 156 -8.72 -14.06 18.30
CA ALA A 156 -9.59 -14.48 19.39
C ALA A 156 -8.86 -15.15 20.59
N PRO A 157 -7.88 -16.06 20.39
CA PRO A 157 -7.15 -16.65 21.52
C PRO A 157 -6.38 -15.62 22.35
N TYR A 158 -5.84 -14.58 21.72
CA TYR A 158 -5.09 -13.53 22.38
C TYR A 158 -5.99 -12.53 23.10
N ILE A 159 -7.15 -12.22 22.51
CA ILE A 159 -8.19 -11.40 23.15
C ILE A 159 -8.72 -12.12 24.39
N LYS A 160 -9.09 -13.40 24.26
CA LYS A 160 -9.58 -14.23 25.38
C LYS A 160 -8.56 -14.34 26.52
N ALA A 161 -7.27 -14.34 26.19
CA ALA A 161 -6.18 -14.37 27.17
C ALA A 161 -5.81 -13.00 27.75
N GLY A 162 -6.53 -11.92 27.39
CA GLY A 162 -6.24 -10.55 27.85
C GLY A 162 -4.93 -9.98 27.31
N LYS A 163 -4.38 -10.54 26.22
CA LYS A 163 -3.12 -10.13 25.61
C LYS A 163 -3.30 -9.06 24.53
N ILE A 164 -4.47 -9.03 23.87
CA ILE A 164 -4.88 -7.98 22.95
C ILE A 164 -6.09 -7.30 23.58
N LEU A 165 -5.95 -6.01 23.89
CA LEU A 165 -6.98 -5.17 24.50
C LEU A 165 -7.76 -4.41 23.44
N ASN A 166 -8.93 -3.88 23.81
CA ASN A 166 -9.77 -3.08 22.92
C ASN A 166 -9.03 -1.85 22.38
N LYS A 167 -8.30 -1.12 23.24
CA LYS A 167 -7.36 -0.06 22.84
C LYS A 167 -6.27 -0.52 21.86
N ASP A 168 -5.73 -1.73 22.00
CA ASP A 168 -4.70 -2.21 21.08
C ASP A 168 -5.30 -2.42 19.67
N LEU A 169 -6.53 -2.94 19.59
CA LEU A 169 -7.27 -3.08 18.33
C LEU A 169 -7.56 -1.71 17.70
N LEU A 170 -8.02 -0.74 18.48
CA LEU A 170 -8.30 0.62 18.01
C LEU A 170 -7.03 1.31 17.48
N TYR A 171 -5.88 1.10 18.13
CA TYR A 171 -4.62 1.66 17.66
C TYR A 171 -4.15 1.05 16.33
N VAL A 172 -4.28 -0.27 16.18
CA VAL A 172 -3.97 -0.93 14.88
C VAL A 172 -4.93 -0.43 13.80
N LEU A 173 -6.22 -0.27 14.12
CA LEU A 173 -7.23 0.29 13.21
C LEU A 173 -6.84 1.71 12.76
N TYR A 174 -6.42 2.56 13.69
CA TYR A 174 -5.90 3.89 13.41
C TYR A 174 -4.73 3.85 12.43
N ALA A 175 -3.72 3.01 12.72
CA ALA A 175 -2.54 2.93 11.87
C ALA A 175 -2.92 2.54 10.43
N SER A 176 -3.85 1.59 10.27
CA SER A 176 -4.35 1.13 8.97
C SER A 176 -5.03 2.20 8.12
N MET A 177 -5.74 3.15 8.73
CA MET A 177 -6.44 4.22 8.01
C MET A 177 -5.65 5.53 7.94
N GLY A 178 -4.99 5.90 9.04
CA GLY A 178 -4.34 7.20 9.22
C GLY A 178 -2.94 7.28 8.62
N GLU A 179 -2.18 6.17 8.61
CA GLU A 179 -0.83 6.18 8.02
C GLU A 179 -0.85 6.30 6.49
N PRO A 180 -1.74 5.63 5.73
CA PRO A 180 -1.88 5.90 4.30
C PRO A 180 -2.11 7.38 3.98
N VAL A 181 -2.95 8.08 4.75
CA VAL A 181 -3.19 9.51 4.55
C VAL A 181 -1.91 10.33 4.73
N GLN A 182 -1.18 10.10 5.82
CA GLN A 182 0.05 10.84 6.15
C GLN A 182 1.18 10.51 5.17
N PHE A 183 1.40 9.22 4.91
CA PHE A 183 2.48 8.72 4.07
C PHE A 183 2.35 9.21 2.62
N LEU A 184 1.15 9.12 2.04
CA LEU A 184 0.88 9.58 0.69
C LEU A 184 0.99 11.11 0.59
N ARG A 185 0.54 11.85 1.60
CA ARG A 185 0.73 13.31 1.64
C ARG A 185 2.22 13.70 1.59
N MET A 186 3.09 12.94 2.24
CA MET A 186 4.53 13.23 2.27
C MET A 186 5.27 12.78 1.01
N PHE A 187 4.91 11.61 0.46
CA PHE A 187 5.79 10.92 -0.49
C PHE A 187 5.16 10.60 -1.86
N GLU A 188 3.85 10.83 -2.04
CA GLU A 188 3.21 10.69 -3.35
C GLU A 188 3.04 12.02 -4.09
N TRP A 189 2.74 11.93 -5.39
CA TRP A 189 2.67 13.08 -6.29
C TRP A 189 1.48 14.03 -6.02
N ARG A 190 0.53 13.62 -5.18
CA ARG A 190 -0.54 14.45 -4.62
C ARG A 190 -1.00 13.90 -3.26
N PRO A 191 -1.55 14.76 -2.38
CA PRO A 191 -2.30 14.29 -1.22
C PRO A 191 -3.64 13.66 -1.63
N LEU A 192 -4.23 12.92 -0.70
CA LEU A 192 -5.61 12.45 -0.81
C LEU A 192 -6.59 13.63 -0.71
N THR A 193 -7.69 13.54 -1.43
CA THR A 193 -8.84 14.45 -1.36
C THR A 193 -9.72 14.13 -0.14
N ASP A 194 -10.57 15.06 0.29
CA ASP A 194 -11.52 14.81 1.40
C ASP A 194 -12.41 13.58 1.15
N MET A 195 -12.85 13.36 -0.10
CA MET A 195 -13.60 12.16 -0.47
C MET A 195 -12.79 10.88 -0.24
N GLU A 196 -11.49 10.89 -0.55
CA GLU A 196 -10.59 9.75 -0.34
C GLU A 196 -10.29 9.50 1.14
N VAL A 197 -10.09 10.58 1.91
CA VAL A 197 -9.87 10.54 3.36
C VAL A 197 -11.13 10.03 4.08
N ALA A 198 -12.32 10.50 3.69
CA ALA A 198 -13.60 9.99 4.19
C ALA A 198 -13.81 8.51 3.84
N GLY A 199 -13.41 8.09 2.63
CA GLY A 199 -13.45 6.68 2.21
C GLY A 199 -12.62 5.78 3.12
N LEU A 200 -11.39 6.18 3.45
CA LEU A 200 -10.55 5.46 4.42
C LEU A 200 -11.22 5.34 5.79
N GLY A 201 -11.68 6.45 6.36
CA GLY A 201 -12.35 6.43 7.65
C GLY A 201 -13.62 5.58 7.64
N THR A 202 -14.41 5.64 6.57
CA THR A 202 -15.66 4.88 6.43
C THR A 202 -15.43 3.38 6.34
N LEU A 203 -14.49 2.91 5.49
CA LEU A 203 -14.23 1.47 5.36
C LEU A 203 -13.59 0.92 6.64
N TRP A 204 -12.62 1.63 7.22
CA TRP A 204 -11.93 1.15 8.42
C TRP A 204 -12.83 1.20 9.65
N LYS A 205 -13.76 2.15 9.77
CA LYS A 205 -14.81 2.10 10.79
C LYS A 205 -15.64 0.83 10.65
N HIS A 206 -16.07 0.48 9.43
CA HIS A 206 -16.82 -0.74 9.17
C HIS A 206 -16.03 -2.00 9.52
N VAL A 207 -14.75 -2.09 9.16
CA VAL A 207 -13.88 -3.20 9.57
C VAL A 207 -13.80 -3.26 11.10
N GLY A 208 -13.64 -2.12 11.78
CA GLY A 208 -13.62 -2.03 13.24
C GLY A 208 -14.92 -2.50 13.91
N ASP A 209 -16.08 -2.17 13.35
CA ASP A 209 -17.38 -2.70 13.81
C ASP A 209 -17.42 -4.24 13.70
N LEU A 210 -16.98 -4.80 12.58
CA LEU A 210 -16.95 -6.25 12.36
C LEU A 210 -15.89 -6.97 13.22
N MET A 211 -14.86 -6.26 13.66
CA MET A 211 -13.90 -6.73 14.65
C MET A 211 -14.46 -6.69 16.09
N GLY A 212 -15.58 -6.01 16.30
CA GLY A 212 -16.17 -5.82 17.63
C GLY A 212 -15.42 -4.83 18.50
N ILE A 213 -14.77 -3.82 17.90
CA ILE A 213 -14.10 -2.75 18.65
C ILE A 213 -15.17 -1.89 19.33
N ASP A 214 -15.07 -1.76 20.65
CA ASP A 214 -15.94 -0.87 21.42
C ASP A 214 -15.39 0.56 21.36
N PHE A 215 -15.87 1.34 20.39
CA PHE A 215 -15.46 2.73 20.22
C PHE A 215 -15.92 3.63 21.38
N LYS A 216 -17.08 3.34 21.98
CA LYS A 216 -17.62 4.16 23.06
C LYS A 216 -16.74 4.04 24.31
N ALA A 217 -16.23 2.85 24.59
CA ALA A 217 -15.33 2.63 25.71
C ALA A 217 -14.00 3.42 25.59
N GLU A 218 -13.44 3.55 24.39
CA GLU A 218 -12.14 4.21 24.18
C GLU A 218 -12.25 5.71 23.88
N LEU A 219 -13.28 6.11 23.11
CA LEU A 219 -13.45 7.47 22.58
C LEU A 219 -14.51 8.26 23.34
N GLY A 220 -15.30 7.62 24.21
CA GLY A 220 -16.41 8.26 24.93
C GLY A 220 -17.64 8.54 24.07
N LYS A 221 -17.64 8.15 22.78
CA LYS A 221 -18.77 8.30 21.85
C LYS A 221 -18.78 7.21 20.78
N ASP A 222 -19.93 7.01 20.16
CA ASP A 222 -20.22 5.96 19.16
C ASP A 222 -20.85 6.52 17.88
N GLN A 223 -20.91 7.84 17.73
CA GLN A 223 -21.49 8.51 16.57
C GLN A 223 -20.58 9.63 16.05
N TRP A 224 -20.55 9.77 14.73
CA TRP A 224 -19.76 10.74 13.98
C TRP A 224 -20.54 11.23 12.78
N THR A 225 -20.15 12.40 12.27
CA THR A 225 -20.79 13.00 11.09
C THR A 225 -20.45 12.24 9.80
N ASP A 226 -19.22 11.74 9.70
CA ASP A 226 -18.68 11.04 8.53
C ASP A 226 -17.31 10.40 8.87
N GLY A 227 -16.68 9.77 7.86
CA GLY A 227 -15.40 9.10 8.01
C GLY A 227 -14.21 10.00 8.36
N ILE A 228 -14.23 11.29 8.01
CA ILE A 228 -13.15 12.21 8.40
C ILE A 228 -13.27 12.53 9.89
N ASP A 229 -14.49 12.85 10.35
CA ASP A 229 -14.78 13.14 11.76
C ASP A 229 -14.40 11.95 12.66
N PHE A 230 -14.80 10.73 12.27
CA PHE A 230 -14.36 9.50 12.92
C PHE A 230 -12.84 9.35 12.99
N MET A 231 -12.16 9.51 11.85
CA MET A 231 -10.71 9.35 11.81
C MET A 231 -9.98 10.43 12.60
N ASP A 232 -10.49 11.65 12.65
CA ASP A 232 -9.89 12.76 13.40
C ASP A 232 -9.95 12.50 14.91
N ASP A 233 -11.07 11.99 15.45
CA ASP A 233 -11.14 11.62 16.87
C ASP A 233 -10.21 10.46 17.20
N VAL A 234 -10.22 9.41 16.38
CA VAL A 234 -9.32 8.27 16.56
C VAL A 234 -7.87 8.72 16.48
N ARG A 235 -7.53 9.69 15.62
CA ARG A 235 -6.18 10.27 15.54
C ARG A 235 -5.80 11.03 16.81
N VAL A 236 -6.70 11.83 17.38
CA VAL A 236 -6.45 12.54 18.64
C VAL A 236 -6.21 11.54 19.77
N TRP A 237 -7.08 10.53 19.88
CA TRP A 237 -6.92 9.44 20.84
C TRP A 237 -5.61 8.67 20.63
N ALA A 238 -5.25 8.35 19.38
CA ALA A 238 -4.06 7.58 19.05
C ALA A 238 -2.77 8.32 19.39
N ARG A 239 -2.72 9.65 19.29
CA ARG A 239 -1.55 10.43 19.73
C ARG A 239 -1.29 10.28 21.23
N ALA A 240 -2.34 10.40 22.05
CA ALA A 240 -2.24 10.19 23.49
C ALA A 240 -1.84 8.75 23.81
N TYR A 241 -2.41 7.78 23.09
CA TYR A 241 -2.03 6.38 23.20
C TYR A 241 -0.54 6.14 22.85
N GLU A 242 -0.04 6.76 21.78
CA GLU A 242 1.38 6.67 21.43
C GLU A 242 2.29 7.32 22.48
N ASP A 243 1.85 8.42 23.12
CA ASP A 243 2.63 9.10 24.17
C ASP A 243 2.85 8.17 25.36
N GLU A 244 1.87 7.33 25.68
CA GLU A 244 1.96 6.34 26.74
C GLU A 244 2.69 5.05 26.31
N PHE A 245 2.36 4.47 25.15
CA PHE A 245 2.75 3.09 24.81
C PHE A 245 3.89 2.95 23.78
N MET A 246 4.21 4.00 23.02
CA MET A 246 5.30 3.96 22.02
C MET A 246 6.64 4.37 22.64
N GLN A 247 7.10 3.56 23.59
CA GLN A 247 8.26 3.82 24.43
C GLN A 247 9.34 2.76 24.25
N PRO A 248 10.61 3.08 24.55
CA PRO A 248 11.70 2.10 24.49
C PRO A 248 11.45 0.90 25.40
N ASN A 249 11.40 -0.30 24.82
CA ASN A 249 11.16 -1.56 25.54
C ASN A 249 11.92 -2.70 24.87
N ASP A 250 12.30 -3.73 25.65
CA ASP A 250 13.10 -4.85 25.12
C ASP A 250 12.35 -5.68 24.08
N HIS A 251 11.04 -5.90 24.25
CA HIS A 251 10.21 -6.56 23.24
C HIS A 251 10.06 -5.71 21.98
N VAL A 252 9.94 -4.39 22.14
CA VAL A 252 9.88 -3.44 21.02
C VAL A 252 11.18 -3.50 20.22
N GLN A 253 12.34 -3.44 20.89
CA GLN A 253 13.64 -3.55 20.24
C GLN A 253 13.83 -4.90 19.54
N GLN A 254 13.44 -6.01 20.19
CA GLN A 254 13.53 -7.35 19.60
C GLN A 254 12.74 -7.46 18.29
N VAL A 255 11.46 -7.09 18.31
CA VAL A 255 10.59 -7.16 17.12
C VAL A 255 11.07 -6.17 16.06
N GLY A 256 11.54 -4.99 16.48
CA GLY A 256 12.15 -4.01 15.60
C GLY A 256 13.34 -4.57 14.82
N ASN A 257 14.29 -5.22 15.51
CA ASN A 257 15.47 -5.82 14.89
C ASN A 257 15.08 -6.89 13.86
N VAL A 258 14.18 -7.81 14.21
CA VAL A 258 13.72 -8.87 13.28
C VAL A 258 13.00 -8.28 12.08
N THR A 259 12.16 -7.25 12.29
CA THR A 259 11.44 -6.57 11.21
C THR A 259 12.39 -5.83 10.28
N MET A 260 13.40 -5.15 10.83
CA MET A 260 14.44 -4.49 10.03
C MET A 260 15.23 -5.51 9.22
N ASP A 261 15.65 -6.62 9.82
CA ASP A 261 16.35 -7.70 9.11
C ASP A 261 15.49 -8.27 7.98
N LEU A 262 14.18 -8.47 8.21
CA LEU A 262 13.23 -8.92 7.20
C LEU A 262 13.19 -7.97 6.00
N LEU A 263 13.16 -6.65 6.22
CA LEU A 263 13.20 -5.64 5.16
C LEU A 263 14.55 -5.63 4.41
N LEU A 264 15.66 -5.71 5.13
CA LEU A 264 17.01 -5.63 4.55
C LEU A 264 17.41 -6.90 3.79
N VAL A 265 16.84 -8.03 4.16
CA VAL A 265 17.14 -9.31 3.53
C VAL A 265 16.61 -9.37 2.08
N SER A 266 15.62 -8.55 1.72
CA SER A 266 15.18 -8.29 0.34
C SER A 266 16.11 -7.39 -0.48
N HIS A 267 17.26 -7.00 0.08
CA HIS A 267 18.27 -6.18 -0.59
C HIS A 267 19.62 -6.92 -0.72
N PRO A 268 20.41 -6.63 -1.78
CA PRO A 268 21.73 -7.21 -1.95
C PRO A 268 22.64 -6.83 -0.78
N LYS A 269 23.51 -7.75 -0.35
CA LYS A 269 24.36 -7.57 0.85
C LYS A 269 25.13 -6.24 0.84
N PHE A 270 25.63 -5.80 -0.32
CA PHE A 270 26.38 -4.56 -0.46
C PHE A 270 25.52 -3.29 -0.28
N ALA A 271 24.21 -3.36 -0.57
CA ALA A 271 23.29 -2.23 -0.48
C ALA A 271 22.62 -2.11 0.90
N ARG A 272 22.67 -3.15 1.73
CA ARG A 272 22.01 -3.20 3.04
C ARG A 272 22.36 -2.04 3.98
N PRO A 273 23.63 -1.59 4.10
CA PRO A 273 23.95 -0.46 4.98
C PRO A 273 23.24 0.83 4.56
N LEU A 274 23.15 1.09 3.26
CA LEU A 274 22.45 2.25 2.71
C LEU A 274 20.93 2.10 2.87
N ALA A 275 20.39 0.93 2.58
CA ALA A 275 18.96 0.62 2.76
C ALA A 275 18.55 0.79 4.22
N TYR A 276 19.37 0.33 5.17
CA TYR A 276 19.14 0.49 6.60
C TYR A 276 18.99 1.97 6.98
N GLN A 277 19.94 2.82 6.56
CA GLN A 277 19.87 4.25 6.79
C GLN A 277 18.63 4.88 6.14
N GLY A 278 18.27 4.46 4.91
CA GLY A 278 17.05 4.91 4.25
C GLY A 278 15.77 4.54 5.00
N VAL A 279 15.69 3.32 5.53
CA VAL A 279 14.55 2.90 6.38
C VAL A 279 14.50 3.75 7.65
N LEU A 280 15.63 3.99 8.32
CA LEU A 280 15.68 4.85 9.52
C LEU A 280 15.11 6.26 9.25
N VAL A 281 15.40 6.85 8.08
CA VAL A 281 14.82 8.15 7.68
C VAL A 281 13.29 8.06 7.60
N ILE A 282 12.77 6.99 6.99
CA ILE A 282 11.32 6.80 6.83
C ILE A 282 10.62 6.54 8.17
N LEU A 283 11.24 5.79 9.10
CA LEU A 283 10.67 5.51 10.42
C LEU A 283 10.44 6.78 11.26
N GLY A 284 11.25 7.82 11.04
CA GLY A 284 11.17 9.05 11.81
C GLY A 284 11.56 8.88 13.29
N ASP A 285 11.63 9.99 14.00
CA ASP A 285 12.30 10.06 15.31
C ASP A 285 11.60 9.23 16.37
N ARG A 286 10.27 9.29 16.42
CA ARG A 286 9.45 8.64 17.45
C ARG A 286 9.58 7.12 17.41
N MET A 287 9.42 6.51 16.23
CA MET A 287 9.55 5.06 16.08
C MET A 287 11.00 4.61 16.29
N ARG A 288 11.98 5.36 15.78
CA ARG A 288 13.41 5.06 16.03
C ARG A 288 13.72 5.07 17.52
N HIS A 289 13.22 6.05 18.27
CA HIS A 289 13.38 6.12 19.72
C HIS A 289 12.80 4.87 20.41
N ALA A 290 11.54 4.51 20.09
CA ALA A 290 10.91 3.31 20.65
C ALA A 290 11.68 2.02 20.32
N PHE A 291 12.16 1.87 19.09
CA PHE A 291 12.99 0.73 18.69
C PHE A 291 14.43 0.75 19.21
N ARG A 292 14.88 1.85 19.81
CA ARG A 292 16.30 2.12 20.13
C ARG A 292 17.21 2.01 18.90
N PHE A 293 16.71 2.45 17.74
CA PHE A 293 17.50 2.55 16.53
C PHE A 293 18.33 3.84 16.51
N PRO A 294 19.52 3.82 15.88
CA PRO A 294 20.37 4.99 15.81
C PRO A 294 19.75 6.08 14.93
N GLU A 295 20.31 7.29 15.04
CA GLU A 295 19.95 8.40 14.17
C GLU A 295 20.60 8.24 12.78
N PRO A 296 19.84 8.42 11.69
CA PRO A 296 20.42 8.36 10.35
C PRO A 296 21.34 9.56 10.10
N GLY A 297 22.39 9.35 9.32
CA GLY A 297 23.31 10.44 8.95
C GLY A 297 22.61 11.52 8.12
N VAL A 298 22.87 12.79 8.41
CA VAL A 298 22.24 13.97 7.75
C VAL A 298 22.31 13.89 6.23
N GLY A 299 23.44 13.44 5.67
CA GLY A 299 23.61 13.26 4.22
C GLY A 299 22.64 12.25 3.62
N ILE A 300 22.42 11.10 4.29
CA ILE A 300 21.44 10.10 3.85
C ILE A 300 20.02 10.63 4.01
N THR A 301 19.72 11.32 5.10
CA THR A 301 18.41 11.97 5.30
C THR A 301 18.08 12.91 4.14
N CYS A 302 19.01 13.79 3.77
CA CYS A 302 18.84 14.71 2.64
C CYS A 302 18.65 13.95 1.31
N LEU A 303 19.48 12.94 1.06
CA LEU A 303 19.40 12.11 -0.15
C LEU A 303 18.05 11.40 -0.25
N THR A 304 17.59 10.73 0.81
CA THR A 304 16.33 9.99 0.83
C THR A 304 15.14 10.91 0.54
N TYR A 305 15.02 12.05 1.22
CA TYR A 305 13.93 12.99 0.96
C TYR A 305 14.02 13.57 -0.46
N THR A 306 15.21 13.89 -0.94
CA THR A 306 15.39 14.43 -2.30
C THR A 306 14.98 13.41 -3.35
N LEU A 307 15.36 12.14 -3.21
CA LEU A 307 14.94 11.08 -4.13
C LEU A 307 13.42 10.87 -4.12
N LEU A 308 12.77 10.91 -2.96
CA LEU A 308 11.31 10.81 -2.84
C LEU A 308 10.60 12.01 -3.46
N LEU A 309 11.12 13.22 -3.28
CA LEU A 309 10.59 14.45 -3.89
C LEU A 309 10.78 14.45 -5.41
N LEU A 310 11.96 14.06 -5.91
CA LEU A 310 12.22 13.92 -7.34
C LEU A 310 11.30 12.87 -7.98
N ARG A 311 11.06 11.75 -7.28
CA ARG A 311 10.07 10.75 -7.70
C ARG A 311 8.68 11.36 -7.79
N ALA A 312 8.20 12.00 -6.72
CA ALA A 312 6.87 12.61 -6.68
C ALA A 312 6.69 13.67 -7.78
N PHE A 313 7.70 14.51 -7.99
CA PHE A 313 7.73 15.50 -9.08
C PHE A 313 7.68 14.83 -10.46
N SER A 314 8.52 13.81 -10.69
CA SER A 314 8.57 13.09 -11.96
C SER A 314 7.25 12.40 -12.25
N LEU A 315 6.65 11.74 -11.26
CA LEU A 315 5.33 11.15 -11.40
C LEU A 315 4.28 12.20 -11.72
N ARG A 316 4.29 13.37 -11.06
CA ARG A 316 3.31 14.43 -11.30
C ARG A 316 3.37 15.02 -12.70
N HIS A 317 4.59 15.28 -13.19
CA HIS A 317 4.80 16.15 -14.35
C HIS A 317 5.35 15.43 -15.58
N LEU A 318 6.09 14.34 -15.41
CA LEU A 318 6.88 13.70 -16.46
C LEU A 318 6.40 12.30 -16.83
N CYS A 319 5.61 11.63 -16.00
CA CYS A 319 5.02 10.34 -16.34
C CYS A 319 3.61 10.52 -16.91
N LEU A 320 3.10 9.53 -17.63
CA LEU A 320 1.67 9.38 -17.90
C LEU A 320 0.98 8.72 -16.69
N PRO A 321 -0.33 8.91 -16.48
CA PRO A 321 -1.06 8.09 -15.51
C PRO A 321 -1.10 6.63 -15.97
N ARG A 322 -1.33 5.69 -15.04
CA ARG A 322 -1.45 4.26 -15.39
C ARG A 322 -2.65 4.02 -16.30
N PHE A 323 -2.44 3.25 -17.35
CA PHE A 323 -3.53 2.81 -18.23
C PHE A 323 -4.18 1.50 -17.76
N PHE A 324 -3.47 0.73 -16.95
CA PHE A 324 -3.91 -0.58 -16.44
C PHE A 324 -3.84 -0.60 -14.92
N THR A 325 -4.78 -1.33 -14.31
CA THR A 325 -4.76 -1.61 -12.88
C THR A 325 -3.60 -2.55 -12.54
N SER A 326 -3.02 -2.36 -11.37
CA SER A 326 -2.03 -3.25 -10.81
C SER A 326 -2.75 -4.29 -9.96
N GLU A 327 -3.10 -5.43 -10.55
CA GLU A 327 -3.77 -6.51 -9.82
C GLU A 327 -2.84 -7.15 -8.78
N ALA A 328 -3.31 -7.28 -7.55
CA ALA A 328 -2.61 -7.92 -6.44
C ALA A 328 -3.15 -9.33 -6.15
N LEU A 329 -4.44 -9.60 -6.40
CA LEU A 329 -5.07 -10.90 -6.21
C LEU A 329 -5.66 -11.40 -7.53
N SER A 330 -5.69 -12.72 -7.73
CA SER A 330 -6.54 -13.32 -8.76
C SER A 330 -8.00 -13.35 -8.32
N ASP A 331 -8.90 -13.57 -9.28
CA ASP A 331 -10.21 -14.10 -8.92
C ASP A 331 -10.06 -15.55 -8.39
N PRO A 332 -11.00 -16.03 -7.56
CA PRO A 332 -10.97 -17.40 -7.06
C PRO A 332 -11.05 -18.40 -8.22
N ASP A 333 -10.15 -19.40 -8.21
CA ASP A 333 -10.18 -20.46 -9.21
C ASP A 333 -11.52 -21.24 -9.13
N PRO A 334 -12.26 -21.43 -10.24
CA PRO A 334 -13.59 -22.04 -10.20
C PRO A 334 -13.64 -23.49 -9.71
N LYS A 335 -12.52 -24.23 -9.77
CA LYS A 335 -12.46 -25.64 -9.39
C LYS A 335 -11.99 -25.82 -7.95
N THR A 336 -11.01 -25.02 -7.55
CA THR A 336 -10.30 -25.18 -6.28
C THR A 336 -10.66 -24.11 -5.25
N GLY A 337 -11.27 -23.00 -5.68
CA GLY A 337 -11.54 -21.82 -4.85
C GLY A 337 -10.29 -21.04 -4.45
N ARG A 338 -9.09 -21.44 -4.91
CA ARG A 338 -7.83 -20.83 -4.51
C ARG A 338 -7.63 -19.47 -5.16
N ILE A 339 -7.02 -18.57 -4.41
CA ILE A 339 -6.70 -17.21 -4.84
C ILE A 339 -5.18 -17.07 -4.89
N HIS A 340 -4.66 -16.51 -5.96
CA HIS A 340 -3.24 -16.21 -6.10
C HIS A 340 -2.93 -14.79 -5.63
N HIS A 341 -1.75 -14.61 -5.05
CA HIS A 341 -1.23 -13.30 -4.67
C HIS A 341 -0.02 -12.94 -5.55
N TYR A 342 -0.13 -11.83 -6.28
CA TYR A 342 0.85 -11.45 -7.30
C TYR A 342 1.99 -10.58 -6.78
N ARG A 343 1.77 -9.85 -5.68
CA ARG A 343 2.76 -8.94 -5.09
C ARG A 343 3.37 -9.58 -3.86
N TYR A 344 4.68 -9.66 -3.76
CA TYR A 344 5.34 -10.21 -2.58
C TYR A 344 6.64 -9.46 -2.32
N MET A 345 7.13 -9.49 -1.09
CA MET A 345 8.35 -8.75 -0.73
C MET A 345 9.64 -9.51 -1.07
N ARG A 346 9.69 -10.80 -0.75
CA ARG A 346 10.89 -11.64 -0.92
C ARG A 346 10.55 -13.07 -1.28
N GLU A 347 9.66 -13.65 -0.48
CA GLU A 347 9.21 -15.03 -0.60
C GLU A 347 7.92 -15.03 -1.42
N PRO A 348 7.82 -15.81 -2.52
CA PRO A 348 6.70 -15.79 -3.45
C PRO A 348 5.53 -16.63 -2.94
N TRP A 349 5.10 -16.38 -1.70
CA TRP A 349 3.95 -17.04 -1.08
C TRP A 349 2.69 -16.83 -1.94
N TYR A 350 2.02 -17.93 -2.27
CA TYR A 350 0.78 -17.96 -3.06
C TYR A 350 0.89 -17.44 -4.50
N ASN A 351 2.12 -17.20 -4.99
CA ASN A 351 2.37 -16.67 -6.32
C ASN A 351 2.52 -17.81 -7.34
N PRO A 352 1.77 -17.81 -8.45
CA PRO A 352 1.81 -18.89 -9.40
C PRO A 352 3.09 -18.84 -10.25
N PRO A 353 3.72 -19.97 -10.59
CA PRO A 353 4.97 -20.06 -11.34
C PRO A 353 4.79 -19.90 -12.86
N THR A 354 4.02 -18.90 -13.29
CA THR A 354 3.80 -18.61 -14.73
C THR A 354 5.03 -17.97 -15.36
N PHE A 355 5.09 -17.93 -16.70
CA PHE A 355 6.15 -17.23 -17.40
C PHE A 355 6.20 -15.74 -17.02
N TRP A 356 5.04 -15.07 -16.97
CA TRP A 356 4.98 -13.63 -16.69
C TRP A 356 5.31 -13.29 -15.24
N THR A 357 4.84 -14.06 -14.26
CA THR A 357 5.16 -13.83 -12.84
C THR A 357 6.63 -14.08 -12.50
N ARG A 358 7.34 -14.88 -13.32
CA ARG A 358 8.78 -15.12 -13.16
C ARG A 358 9.66 -14.06 -13.83
N TRP A 359 9.21 -13.50 -14.94
CA TRP A 359 10.07 -12.74 -15.85
C TRP A 359 9.58 -11.32 -16.19
N ASN A 360 8.54 -10.84 -15.52
CA ASN A 360 8.15 -9.43 -15.64
C ASN A 360 9.22 -8.50 -15.02
N PRO A 361 9.21 -7.20 -15.36
CA PRO A 361 10.21 -6.26 -14.85
C PRO A 361 10.31 -6.20 -13.32
N GLU A 362 9.20 -6.32 -12.61
CA GLU A 362 9.17 -6.32 -11.14
C GLU A 362 9.86 -7.55 -10.56
N ALA A 363 9.58 -8.74 -11.10
CA ALA A 363 10.22 -10.00 -10.69
C ALA A 363 11.74 -9.98 -10.95
N LEU A 364 12.17 -9.39 -12.07
CA LEU A 364 13.60 -9.21 -12.36
C LEU A 364 14.27 -8.28 -11.35
N ILE A 365 13.63 -7.17 -10.98
CA ILE A 365 14.13 -6.26 -9.94
C ILE A 365 14.21 -7.01 -8.60
N THR A 366 13.13 -7.68 -8.19
CA THR A 366 13.07 -8.46 -6.96
C THR A 366 14.18 -9.51 -6.90
N TRP A 367 14.43 -10.22 -8.00
CA TRP A 367 15.51 -11.21 -8.07
C TRP A 367 16.90 -10.60 -7.93
N VAL A 368 17.19 -9.53 -8.68
CA VAL A 368 18.47 -8.82 -8.61
C VAL A 368 18.69 -8.20 -7.24
N THR A 369 17.62 -7.82 -6.54
CA THR A 369 17.71 -7.30 -5.17
C THR A 369 17.80 -8.40 -4.10
N GLY A 370 17.73 -9.68 -4.45
CA GLY A 370 17.89 -10.81 -3.51
C GLY A 370 16.59 -11.44 -3.01
N GLY A 371 15.46 -11.10 -3.62
CA GLY A 371 14.21 -11.85 -3.53
C GLY A 371 14.23 -13.14 -4.33
N LEU A 372 13.24 -14.00 -4.08
CA LEU A 372 13.10 -15.30 -4.72
C LEU A 372 12.09 -15.21 -5.87
N ILE A 373 12.40 -15.87 -6.99
CA ILE A 373 11.48 -15.98 -8.13
C ILE A 373 10.45 -17.09 -7.83
N PRO A 374 9.18 -16.94 -8.24
CA PRO A 374 8.15 -17.97 -8.05
C PRO A 374 8.59 -19.30 -8.65
N SER A 375 8.67 -20.34 -7.83
CA SER A 375 9.07 -21.69 -8.23
C SER A 375 7.90 -22.66 -8.14
N SER A 376 8.00 -23.82 -8.78
CA SER A 376 6.98 -24.86 -8.70
C SER A 376 7.04 -25.66 -7.39
N GLY A 377 7.93 -25.30 -6.46
CA GLY A 377 8.07 -25.97 -5.17
C GLY A 377 6.88 -25.70 -4.26
N ALA A 378 6.40 -26.74 -3.57
CA ALA A 378 5.23 -26.67 -2.70
C ALA A 378 5.44 -25.78 -1.44
N GLU A 379 6.68 -25.41 -1.12
CA GLU A 379 7.03 -24.63 0.06
C GLU A 379 6.25 -23.31 0.16
N TRP A 380 6.09 -22.62 -0.98
CA TRP A 380 5.48 -21.30 -1.08
C TRP A 380 4.01 -21.35 -1.51
N LYS A 381 3.40 -22.54 -1.61
CA LYS A 381 2.03 -22.75 -2.08
C LYS A 381 1.70 -22.07 -3.43
N PRO A 382 2.43 -22.39 -4.52
CA PRO A 382 2.20 -21.80 -5.84
C PRO A 382 0.76 -21.97 -6.37
N GLU A 383 0.00 -22.92 -5.84
CA GLU A 383 -1.41 -23.16 -6.13
C GLU A 383 -2.37 -22.08 -5.58
N GLY A 384 -1.87 -21.12 -4.80
CA GLY A 384 -2.67 -20.07 -4.18
C GLY A 384 -3.18 -20.44 -2.78
N PHE A 385 -3.90 -19.52 -2.13
CA PHE A 385 -4.44 -19.71 -0.78
C PHE A 385 -5.94 -19.93 -0.78
N LEU A 386 -6.41 -20.62 0.26
CA LEU A 386 -7.75 -20.49 0.80
C LEU A 386 -7.69 -19.63 2.08
N TYR A 387 -8.81 -19.09 2.56
CA TYR A 387 -8.80 -18.22 3.75
C TYR A 387 -8.24 -18.93 5.00
N GLU A 388 -8.47 -20.23 5.12
CA GLU A 388 -7.92 -21.07 6.20
C GLU A 388 -6.41 -21.30 6.10
N ASP A 389 -5.77 -21.00 4.96
CA ASP A 389 -4.30 -21.06 4.81
C ASP A 389 -3.60 -19.82 5.39
N ILE A 390 -4.34 -18.73 5.66
CA ILE A 390 -3.82 -17.48 6.21
C ILE A 390 -3.54 -17.67 7.71
N GLY A 391 -2.35 -17.30 8.18
CA GLY A 391 -1.92 -17.43 9.56
C GLY A 391 -0.68 -18.31 9.72
N PRO A 392 -0.15 -18.43 10.96
CA PRO A 392 1.05 -19.22 11.22
C PRO A 392 0.84 -20.67 10.81
N ARG A 393 1.93 -21.39 10.48
CA ARG A 393 1.87 -22.78 9.99
C ARG A 393 1.03 -23.70 10.89
N SER A 394 1.06 -23.48 12.20
CA SER A 394 0.30 -24.24 13.20
C SER A 394 -1.23 -24.06 13.13
N LYS A 395 -1.72 -23.03 12.40
CA LYS A 395 -3.13 -22.65 12.22
C LYS A 395 -3.63 -22.79 10.78
N MET A 396 -2.75 -23.13 9.83
CA MET A 396 -3.14 -23.41 8.46
C MET A 396 -4.13 -24.58 8.40
N GLY A 397 -5.22 -24.42 7.63
CA GLY A 397 -6.27 -25.43 7.49
C GLY A 397 -7.16 -25.62 8.72
N LYS A 398 -7.02 -24.80 9.77
CA LYS A 398 -7.82 -24.90 11.01
C LYS A 398 -8.87 -23.81 11.08
N GLY A 399 -9.95 -24.07 11.83
CA GLY A 399 -11.02 -23.10 12.07
C GLY A 399 -11.93 -22.87 10.87
N ILE A 400 -12.03 -23.82 9.94
CA ILE A 400 -12.85 -23.69 8.72
C ILE A 400 -14.31 -23.43 9.08
N ASP A 401 -14.90 -24.26 9.94
CA ASP A 401 -16.30 -24.12 10.36
C ASP A 401 -16.53 -22.86 11.18
N GLU A 402 -15.61 -22.55 12.10
CA GLU A 402 -15.69 -21.34 12.95
C GLU A 402 -15.62 -20.06 12.12
N VAL A 403 -14.70 -20.00 11.14
CA VAL A 403 -14.59 -18.86 10.21
C VAL A 403 -15.82 -18.76 9.33
N SER A 404 -16.36 -19.89 8.84
CA SER A 404 -17.56 -19.89 7.99
C SER A 404 -18.80 -19.43 8.75
N ASN A 405 -19.01 -19.92 9.97
CA ASN A 405 -20.09 -19.50 10.85
C ASN A 405 -19.94 -18.02 11.22
N THR A 406 -18.73 -17.58 11.57
CA THR A 406 -18.46 -16.17 11.88
C THR A 406 -18.73 -15.29 10.65
N ALA A 407 -18.33 -15.70 9.45
CA ALA A 407 -18.60 -14.94 8.23
C ALA A 407 -20.10 -14.83 7.93
N ALA A 408 -20.87 -15.90 8.17
CA ALA A 408 -22.34 -15.88 8.06
C ALA A 408 -22.98 -14.94 9.09
N ASP A 409 -22.51 -14.97 10.34
CA ASP A 409 -22.96 -14.04 11.39
C ASP A 409 -22.63 -12.58 11.02
N LEU A 410 -21.43 -12.33 10.51
CA LEU A 410 -21.02 -11.00 10.06
C LEU A 410 -21.84 -10.52 8.86
N ALA A 411 -22.27 -11.40 7.96
CA ALA A 411 -23.16 -11.04 6.85
C ALA A 411 -24.49 -10.46 7.37
N THR A 412 -25.06 -11.06 8.41
CA THR A 412 -26.31 -10.53 9.00
C THR A 412 -26.12 -9.13 9.60
N LYS A 413 -24.92 -8.82 10.12
CA LYS A 413 -24.58 -7.51 10.69
C LYS A 413 -24.20 -6.47 9.63
N SER A 414 -23.52 -6.88 8.56
CA SER A 414 -23.02 -5.97 7.51
C SER A 414 -24.16 -5.36 6.69
N HIS A 415 -25.22 -6.14 6.42
CA HIS A 415 -26.40 -5.66 5.69
C HIS A 415 -27.15 -4.53 6.42
N VAL A 416 -26.96 -4.38 7.74
CA VAL A 416 -27.65 -3.38 8.56
C VAL A 416 -27.05 -1.97 8.39
N SER A 417 -25.80 -1.83 7.92
CA SER A 417 -25.09 -0.54 7.89
C SER A 417 -24.45 -0.24 6.54
N THR A 418 -25.27 0.07 5.54
CA THR A 418 -24.75 0.56 4.24
C THR A 418 -24.20 1.99 4.32
N ARG A 419 -24.64 2.81 5.29
CA ARG A 419 -24.17 4.19 5.57
C ARG A 419 -23.85 4.34 7.06
N PRO A 420 -22.60 4.17 7.49
CA PRO A 420 -22.28 3.98 8.90
C PRO A 420 -22.36 5.24 9.78
N PHE A 421 -22.61 6.42 9.20
CA PHE A 421 -22.62 7.71 9.91
C PHE A 421 -23.96 8.45 9.85
N ILE A 422 -24.92 7.97 9.04
CA ILE A 422 -26.30 8.48 9.09
C ILE A 422 -27.09 7.48 9.93
N GLY A 423 -27.80 7.97 10.95
CA GLY A 423 -28.75 7.14 11.70
C GLY A 423 -29.80 6.52 10.77
N PRO A 424 -30.54 5.47 11.21
CA PRO A 424 -31.66 4.96 10.42
C PRO A 424 -32.57 6.14 10.05
N ALA A 425 -32.95 6.22 8.76
CA ALA A 425 -33.90 7.24 8.33
C ALA A 425 -35.12 7.14 9.26
N VAL A 426 -35.41 8.22 9.97
CA VAL A 426 -36.63 8.31 10.77
C VAL A 426 -37.77 8.12 9.78
N SER A 427 -38.48 6.99 9.92
CA SER A 427 -39.57 6.54 9.06
C SER A 427 -40.74 7.49 9.09
#